data_AF-Q56AZ1-F1
#
_entry.id   AF-Q56AZ1-F1
#
_cell.length_a   1.000
_cell.length_b   1.000
_cell.length_c   1.000
_cell.angle_alpha   90.00
_cell.angle_beta   90.00
_cell.angle_gamma   90.00
#
_symmetry.space_group_name_H-M   'P 1'
#
loop_
_entity.id
_entity.type
_entity.pdbx_description
1 polymer ?
#
loop_
_entity_poly.entity_id
_entity_poly.type
_entity_poly.pdbx_seq_one_letter_code
_entity_poly.pdbx_strand_id
1 'polypeptide(L)'
;MNKKEYVLIDENNIIVEMIKIDDKENIKKLSIYKETYRIEERKDYMFKGLNLNRVVNDIILSNKESIEKGLIKLKDNEVLINDNIVTIDKTQKVVNNEIVEKTNEEKLNEGLITSEEYNNIQNEKREKEYESKTDKQVIELMRNFLNKNKDSLSNDDKTILDSINTEIETIKQEYPKQNQGV
;
A
#
# COMPACT_ATOMS: atom_id res chain seq x y z
N MET A 1 11.15 19.57 -49.01
CA MET A 1 10.75 18.15 -48.91
C MET A 1 9.88 17.99 -47.67
N ASN A 2 8.81 17.21 -47.75
CA ASN A 2 8.01 16.87 -46.57
C ASN A 2 8.77 15.81 -45.78
N LYS A 3 9.34 16.19 -44.64
CA LYS A 3 10.00 15.27 -43.71
C LYS A 3 8.97 14.27 -43.19
N LYS A 4 9.27 12.97 -43.35
CA LYS A 4 8.50 11.89 -42.76
C LYS A 4 9.01 11.59 -41.35
N GLU A 5 8.17 10.97 -40.53
CA GLU A 5 8.54 10.51 -39.19
C GLU A 5 8.67 9.00 -39.19
N TYR A 6 9.78 8.52 -38.62
CA TYR A 6 10.15 7.12 -38.51
C TYR A 6 10.40 6.76 -37.05
N VAL A 7 10.29 5.48 -36.72
CA VAL A 7 10.65 4.93 -35.42
C VAL A 7 11.80 3.95 -35.56
N LEU A 8 12.71 3.97 -34.58
CA LEU A 8 13.72 2.93 -34.37
C LEU A 8 13.19 1.95 -33.33
N ILE A 9 13.20 0.67 -33.66
CA ILE A 9 12.68 -0.42 -32.82
C ILE A 9 13.81 -1.40 -32.54
N ASP A 10 14.04 -1.75 -31.28
CA ASP A 10 15.06 -2.72 -30.88
C ASP A 10 14.63 -4.18 -31.08
N GLU A 11 15.53 -5.12 -30.80
CA GLU A 11 15.30 -6.55 -30.86
C GLU A 11 14.20 -7.07 -29.90
N ASN A 12 13.85 -6.28 -28.88
CA ASN A 12 12.79 -6.60 -27.92
C ASN A 12 11.43 -5.96 -28.30
N ASN A 13 11.33 -5.42 -29.52
CA ASN A 13 10.18 -4.68 -30.04
C ASN A 13 9.87 -3.39 -29.28
N ILE A 14 10.87 -2.75 -28.65
CA ILE A 14 10.72 -1.47 -27.96
C ILE A 14 11.10 -0.32 -28.90
N ILE A 15 10.26 0.71 -28.97
CA ILE A 15 10.59 1.94 -29.70
C ILE A 15 11.65 2.73 -28.92
N VAL A 16 12.87 2.76 -29.45
CA VAL A 16 14.01 3.43 -28.80
C VAL A 16 14.12 4.91 -29.15
N GLU A 17 13.71 5.31 -30.36
CA GLU A 17 13.74 6.71 -30.78
C GLU A 17 12.72 7.02 -31.88
N MET A 18 12.27 8.28 -31.95
CA MET A 18 11.44 8.81 -33.03
C MET A 18 12.22 9.86 -33.81
N ILE A 19 12.30 9.71 -35.14
CA ILE A 19 13.20 10.50 -35.99
C ILE A 19 12.41 11.10 -37.15
N LYS A 20 12.56 12.41 -37.33
CA LYS A 20 11.98 13.16 -38.45
C LYS A 20 13.04 13.46 -39.50
N ILE A 21 12.95 12.84 -40.66
CA ILE A 21 13.97 12.94 -41.71
C ILE A 21 13.37 12.78 -43.12
N ASP A 22 14.06 13.30 -44.12
CA ASP A 22 13.61 13.27 -45.52
C ASP A 22 13.85 11.90 -46.21
N ASP A 23 14.86 11.15 -45.74
CA ASP A 23 15.23 9.84 -46.29
C ASP A 23 15.54 8.85 -45.17
N LYS A 24 14.85 7.70 -45.22
CA LYS A 24 14.98 6.58 -44.28
C LYS A 24 16.42 6.07 -44.20
N GLU A 25 17.16 6.07 -45.30
CA GLU A 25 18.53 5.53 -45.32
C GLU A 25 19.53 6.40 -44.54
N ASN A 26 19.24 7.70 -44.40
CA ASN A 26 20.07 8.58 -43.58
C ASN A 26 19.97 8.28 -42.07
N ILE A 27 18.94 7.56 -41.62
CA ILE A 27 18.82 7.11 -40.23
C ILE A 27 19.97 6.15 -39.87
N LYS A 28 20.41 5.31 -40.81
CA LYS A 28 21.50 4.34 -40.59
C LYS A 28 22.86 4.99 -40.34
N LYS A 29 23.01 6.28 -40.66
CA LYS A 29 24.22 7.07 -40.44
C LYS A 29 24.25 7.75 -39.06
N LEU A 30 23.13 7.73 -38.33
CA LEU A 30 23.04 8.34 -37.01
C LEU A 30 23.72 7.46 -35.96
N SER A 31 24.37 8.08 -34.99
CA SER A 31 25.10 7.38 -33.91
C SER A 31 24.21 6.50 -33.03
N ILE A 32 22.90 6.76 -33.00
CA ILE A 32 21.92 5.99 -32.23
C ILE A 32 21.49 4.69 -32.93
N TYR A 33 21.73 4.56 -34.24
CA TYR A 33 21.36 3.38 -35.00
C TYR A 33 22.26 2.19 -34.66
N LYS A 34 21.65 1.00 -34.55
CA LYS A 34 22.33 -0.28 -34.44
C LYS A 34 21.80 -1.20 -35.52
N GLU A 35 22.62 -2.10 -36.04
CA GLU A 35 22.22 -3.04 -37.11
C GLU A 35 21.06 -3.96 -36.70
N THR A 36 20.90 -4.23 -35.40
CA THR A 36 19.77 -5.01 -34.87
C THR A 36 18.45 -4.25 -34.88
N TYR A 37 18.47 -2.93 -35.13
CA TYR A 37 17.28 -2.10 -35.06
C TYR A 37 16.48 -2.13 -36.36
N ARG A 38 15.15 -2.22 -36.22
CA ARG A 38 14.21 -2.07 -37.33
C ARG A 38 13.78 -0.60 -37.45
N ILE A 39 13.64 -0.14 -38.69
CA ILE A 39 13.15 1.20 -39.00
C ILE A 39 11.77 1.10 -39.66
N GLU A 40 10.76 1.71 -39.06
CA GLU A 40 9.37 1.74 -39.55
C GLU A 40 8.86 3.18 -39.68
N GLU A 41 7.86 3.42 -40.55
CA GLU A 41 7.14 4.70 -40.56
C GLU A 41 6.33 4.83 -39.26
N ARG A 42 6.36 6.03 -38.65
CA ARG A 42 5.65 6.29 -37.40
C ARG A 42 4.15 6.23 -37.63
N LYS A 43 3.46 5.46 -36.78
CA LYS A 43 1.99 5.46 -36.67
C LYS A 43 1.55 6.29 -35.46
N ASP A 44 0.28 6.70 -35.42
CA ASP A 44 -0.24 7.62 -34.40
C ASP A 44 -0.14 7.07 -32.97
N TYR A 45 -0.32 5.76 -32.80
CA TYR A 45 -0.20 5.09 -31.51
C TYR A 45 1.24 4.86 -31.06
N MET A 46 2.25 5.13 -31.91
CA MET A 46 3.65 4.87 -31.58
C MET A 46 4.28 6.03 -30.81
N PHE A 47 4.84 5.71 -29.64
CA PHE A 47 5.60 6.62 -28.79
C PHE A 47 6.89 5.97 -28.29
N LYS A 48 7.90 6.79 -28.02
CA LYS A 48 9.18 6.34 -27.47
C LYS A 48 8.96 5.59 -26.16
N GLY A 49 9.57 4.41 -26.03
CA GLY A 49 9.43 3.50 -24.89
C GLY A 49 8.28 2.50 -25.00
N LEU A 50 7.38 2.60 -26.00
CA LEU A 50 6.34 1.60 -26.22
C LEU A 50 6.95 0.26 -26.65
N ASN A 51 6.53 -0.83 -26.00
CA ASN A 51 6.77 -2.19 -26.46
C ASN A 51 5.64 -2.60 -27.42
N LEU A 52 5.98 -2.89 -28.69
CA LEU A 52 5.00 -3.21 -29.73
C LEU A 52 4.31 -4.56 -29.52
N ASN A 53 4.81 -5.43 -28.65
CA ASN A 53 4.06 -6.63 -28.25
C ASN A 53 2.74 -6.27 -27.55
N ARG A 54 2.62 -5.04 -27.04
CA ARG A 54 1.39 -4.49 -26.45
C ARG A 54 0.43 -3.89 -27.49
N VAL A 55 0.64 -4.11 -28.79
CA VAL A 55 -0.22 -3.56 -29.83
C VAL A 55 -0.95 -4.68 -30.56
N VAL A 56 -2.28 -4.57 -30.67
CA VAL A 56 -3.14 -5.49 -31.43
C VAL A 56 -4.07 -4.68 -32.31
N ASN A 57 -4.11 -4.96 -33.62
CA ASN A 57 -4.93 -4.24 -34.60
C ASN A 57 -4.76 -2.71 -34.50
N ASP A 58 -3.52 -2.23 -34.42
CA ASP A 58 -3.16 -0.81 -34.28
C ASP A 58 -3.68 -0.11 -33.00
N ILE A 59 -4.13 -0.89 -31.99
CA ILE A 59 -4.57 -0.39 -30.68
C ILE A 59 -3.60 -0.86 -29.59
N ILE A 60 -3.21 0.05 -28.69
CA ILE A 60 -2.38 -0.27 -27.53
C ILE A 60 -3.25 -0.96 -26.47
N LEU A 61 -2.82 -2.13 -26.01
CA LEU A 61 -3.44 -2.87 -24.94
C LEU A 61 -3.35 -2.09 -23.62
N SER A 62 -4.47 -2.09 -22.89
CA SER A 62 -4.54 -1.67 -21.49
C SER A 62 -3.52 -2.41 -20.63
N ASN A 63 -3.20 -1.89 -19.44
CA ASN A 63 -2.32 -2.60 -18.52
C ASN A 63 -2.95 -3.93 -18.09
N LYS A 64 -4.28 -3.97 -17.89
CA LYS A 64 -5.05 -5.19 -17.63
C LYS A 64 -4.83 -6.25 -18.71
N GLU A 65 -5.08 -5.92 -19.96
CA GLU A 65 -4.91 -6.87 -21.08
C GLU A 65 -3.44 -7.30 -21.24
N SER A 66 -2.50 -6.38 -21.01
CA SER A 66 -1.07 -6.67 -21.09
C SER A 66 -0.63 -7.66 -20.00
N ILE A 67 -1.20 -7.57 -18.79
CA ILE A 67 -0.96 -8.52 -17.68
C ILE A 67 -1.61 -9.87 -18.00
N GLU A 68 -2.86 -9.89 -18.46
CA GLU A 68 -3.58 -11.13 -18.83
C GLU A 68 -2.85 -11.92 -19.92
N LYS A 69 -2.16 -11.23 -20.83
CA LYS A 69 -1.34 -11.84 -21.88
C LYS A 69 0.11 -12.16 -21.45
N GLY A 70 0.49 -11.87 -20.20
CA GLY A 70 1.84 -12.11 -19.69
C GLY A 70 2.92 -11.18 -20.24
N LEU A 71 2.53 -10.07 -20.90
CA LEU A 71 3.46 -9.06 -21.43
C LEU A 71 3.99 -8.13 -20.33
N ILE A 72 3.19 -7.95 -19.28
CA ILE A 72 3.58 -7.26 -18.05
C ILE A 72 3.51 -8.27 -16.92
N LYS A 73 4.60 -8.36 -16.15
CA LYS A 73 4.64 -9.10 -14.89
C LYS A 73 4.77 -8.10 -13.76
N LEU A 74 3.77 -8.05 -12.90
CA LEU A 74 3.80 -7.22 -11.69
C LEU A 74 4.87 -7.75 -10.74
N LYS A 75 5.56 -6.84 -10.06
CA LYS A 75 6.38 -7.18 -8.89
C LYS A 75 5.49 -7.49 -7.70
N ASP A 76 6.07 -8.10 -6.67
CA ASP A 76 5.35 -8.50 -5.44
C ASP A 76 4.65 -7.32 -4.74
N ASN A 77 5.17 -6.10 -4.89
CA ASN A 77 4.61 -4.88 -4.31
C ASN A 77 3.89 -3.98 -5.32
N GLU A 78 3.52 -4.50 -6.49
CA GLU A 78 2.77 -3.78 -7.52
C GLU A 78 1.38 -4.39 -7.70
N VAL A 79 0.36 -3.53 -7.84
CA VAL A 79 -1.03 -3.93 -8.02
C VAL A 79 -1.65 -3.12 -9.16
N LEU A 80 -2.70 -3.68 -9.78
CA LEU A 80 -3.46 -2.99 -10.82
C LEU A 80 -4.71 -2.34 -10.22
N ILE A 81 -4.80 -1.00 -10.29
CA ILE A 81 -5.95 -0.22 -9.82
C ILE A 81 -6.41 0.70 -10.94
N ASN A 82 -7.65 0.54 -11.40
CA ASN A 82 -8.25 1.36 -12.48
C ASN A 82 -7.32 1.49 -13.71
N ASP A 83 -6.79 0.34 -14.14
CA ASP A 83 -5.80 0.21 -15.23
C ASP A 83 -4.43 0.88 -14.99
N ASN A 84 -4.15 1.37 -13.79
CA ASN A 84 -2.84 1.88 -13.42
C ASN A 84 -2.09 0.87 -12.56
N ILE A 85 -0.82 0.65 -12.86
CA ILE A 85 0.06 -0.16 -12.02
C ILE A 85 0.60 0.74 -10.92
N VAL A 86 0.28 0.41 -9.67
CA VAL A 86 0.64 1.19 -8.49
C VAL A 86 1.49 0.35 -7.56
N THR A 87 2.55 0.95 -7.04
CA THR A 87 3.38 0.33 -6.00
C THR A 87 2.75 0.57 -4.63
N ILE A 88 2.60 -0.48 -3.84
CA ILE A 88 2.09 -0.41 -2.46
C ILE A 88 3.19 -0.69 -1.44
N ASP A 89 3.10 -0.04 -0.28
CA ASP A 89 3.96 -0.34 0.86
C ASP A 89 3.54 -1.68 1.52
N LYS A 90 4.47 -2.34 2.22
CA LYS A 90 4.17 -3.56 2.97
C LYS A 90 3.08 -3.36 4.02
N THR A 91 2.96 -2.14 4.54
CA THR A 91 1.94 -1.73 5.52
C THR A 91 0.56 -1.46 4.90
N GLN A 92 0.43 -1.56 3.59
CA GLN A 92 -0.80 -1.25 2.85
C GLN A 92 -1.43 -2.50 2.23
N LYS A 93 -2.73 -2.41 1.95
CA LYS A 93 -3.51 -3.41 1.22
C LYS A 93 -4.50 -2.75 0.26
N VAL A 94 -5.02 -3.51 -0.69
CA VAL A 94 -6.06 -3.05 -1.61
C VAL A 94 -7.42 -3.55 -1.14
N VAL A 95 -8.38 -2.64 -0.96
CA VAL A 95 -9.78 -2.95 -0.66
C VAL A 95 -10.65 -2.11 -1.58
N ASN A 96 -11.57 -2.73 -2.32
CA ASN A 96 -12.48 -2.03 -3.24
C ASN A 96 -11.79 -1.06 -4.22
N ASN A 97 -10.67 -1.48 -4.83
CA ASN A 97 -9.83 -0.65 -5.72
C ASN A 97 -9.20 0.61 -5.05
N GLU A 98 -9.11 0.64 -3.72
CA GLU A 98 -8.42 1.71 -3.00
C GLU A 98 -7.27 1.14 -2.17
N ILE A 99 -6.17 1.90 -2.08
CA ILE A 99 -5.04 1.58 -1.22
C ILE A 99 -5.38 2.08 0.18
N VAL A 100 -5.44 1.16 1.13
CA VAL A 100 -5.72 1.46 2.53
C VAL A 100 -4.61 0.91 3.42
N GLU A 101 -4.44 1.55 4.57
CA GLU A 101 -3.51 1.08 5.59
C GLU A 101 -4.00 -0.22 6.21
N LYS A 102 -3.09 -1.18 6.42
CA LYS A 102 -3.38 -2.37 7.22
C LYS A 102 -3.70 -1.97 8.66
N THR A 103 -4.63 -2.69 9.26
CA THR A 103 -4.88 -2.57 10.69
C THR A 103 -3.64 -2.96 11.48
N ASN A 104 -3.51 -2.46 12.71
CA ASN A 104 -2.37 -2.84 13.55
C ASN A 104 -2.34 -4.35 13.85
N GLU A 105 -3.51 -5.01 13.87
CA GLU A 105 -3.60 -6.46 14.04
C GLU A 105 -3.02 -7.20 12.82
N GLU A 106 -3.39 -6.78 11.61
CA GLU A 106 -2.79 -7.32 10.38
C GLU A 106 -1.28 -7.09 10.34
N LYS A 107 -0.83 -5.88 10.71
CA LYS A 107 0.61 -5.57 10.78
C LYS A 107 1.35 -6.47 11.76
N LEU A 108 0.75 -6.81 12.90
CA LEU A 108 1.35 -7.72 13.86
C LEU A 108 1.41 -9.16 13.31
N ASN A 109 0.30 -9.65 12.77
CA ASN A 109 0.20 -11.03 12.25
C ASN A 109 1.16 -11.27 11.08
N GLU A 110 1.47 -10.23 10.31
CA GLU A 110 2.44 -10.27 9.22
C GLU A 110 3.89 -9.94 9.66
N GLY A 111 4.13 -9.69 10.95
CA GLY A 111 5.45 -9.35 11.48
C GLY A 111 6.00 -7.99 11.03
N LEU A 112 5.12 -7.07 10.62
CA LEU A 112 5.47 -5.70 10.26
C LEU A 112 5.65 -4.79 11.47
N ILE A 113 5.04 -5.16 12.60
CA ILE A 113 5.28 -4.56 13.92
C ILE A 113 5.48 -5.68 14.94
N THR A 114 6.17 -5.37 16.02
CA THR A 114 6.37 -6.25 17.17
C THR A 114 5.16 -6.27 18.10
N SER A 115 5.07 -7.30 18.94
CA SER A 115 4.06 -7.36 20.01
C SER A 115 4.20 -6.20 21.01
N GLU A 116 5.42 -5.71 21.23
CA GLU A 116 5.68 -4.56 22.09
C GLU A 116 5.09 -3.28 21.49
N GLU A 117 5.36 -3.01 20.21
CA GLU A 117 4.78 -1.87 19.49
C GLU A 117 3.24 -1.95 19.46
N TYR A 118 2.69 -3.12 19.16
CA TYR A 118 1.24 -3.33 19.19
C TYR A 118 0.67 -3.01 20.59
N ASN A 119 1.28 -3.54 21.64
CA ASN A 119 0.84 -3.31 23.02
C ASN A 119 0.96 -1.85 23.47
N ASN A 120 1.96 -1.12 22.95
CA ASN A 120 2.09 0.32 23.17
C ASN A 120 0.93 1.06 22.52
N ILE A 121 0.57 0.74 21.28
CA ILE A 121 -0.58 1.35 20.59
C ILE A 121 -1.89 1.06 21.34
N GLN A 122 -2.10 -0.17 21.83
CA GLN A 122 -3.30 -0.49 22.61
C GLN A 122 -3.32 0.24 23.97
N ASN A 123 -2.16 0.46 24.59
CA ASN A 123 -2.07 1.27 25.80
C ASN A 123 -2.47 2.71 25.54
N GLU A 124 -1.96 3.32 24.47
CA GLU A 124 -2.32 4.68 24.10
C GLU A 124 -3.82 4.83 23.81
N LYS A 125 -4.45 3.83 23.16
CA LYS A 125 -5.91 3.82 22.95
C LYS A 125 -6.66 3.75 24.28
N ARG A 126 -6.30 2.81 25.16
CA ARG A 126 -6.89 2.71 26.49
C ARG A 126 -6.70 3.99 27.30
N GLU A 127 -5.53 4.63 27.22
CA GLU A 127 -5.21 5.91 27.89
C GLU A 127 -5.89 7.13 27.27
N LYS A 128 -6.47 7.02 26.08
CA LYS A 128 -7.35 8.07 25.54
C LYS A 128 -8.79 7.90 26.03
N GLU A 129 -9.25 6.67 26.18
CA GLU A 129 -10.58 6.38 26.73
C GLU A 129 -10.67 6.68 28.22
N TYR A 130 -9.59 6.46 28.98
CA TYR A 130 -9.47 6.98 30.35
C TYR A 130 -8.88 8.39 30.28
N GLU A 131 -9.59 9.44 30.68
CA GLU A 131 -9.02 10.79 30.73
C GLU A 131 -7.65 10.83 31.43
N SER A 132 -6.71 11.56 30.82
CA SER A 132 -5.31 11.88 31.22
C SER A 132 -4.49 10.85 32.03
N LYS A 133 -3.20 10.71 31.69
CA LYS A 133 -2.29 9.77 32.36
C LYS A 133 -2.18 9.96 33.88
N THR A 134 -2.27 11.20 34.37
CA THR A 134 -2.22 11.49 35.81
C THR A 134 -3.51 11.11 36.51
N ASP A 135 -4.66 11.40 35.88
CA ASP A 135 -5.97 11.02 36.42
C ASP A 135 -6.14 9.51 36.43
N LYS A 136 -5.68 8.80 35.39
CA LYS A 136 -5.60 7.34 35.36
C LYS A 136 -4.81 6.77 36.56
N GLN A 137 -3.63 7.31 36.86
CA GLN A 137 -2.83 6.80 37.98
C GLN A 137 -3.52 7.02 39.33
N VAL A 138 -4.16 8.18 39.51
CA VAL A 138 -4.94 8.48 40.70
C VAL A 138 -6.17 7.57 40.79
N ILE A 139 -6.90 7.38 39.69
CA ILE A 139 -8.06 6.48 39.59
C ILE A 139 -7.63 5.04 39.88
N GLU A 140 -6.53 4.55 39.31
CA GLU A 140 -6.04 3.19 39.56
C GLU A 140 -5.62 3.00 41.02
N LEU A 141 -4.93 3.98 41.61
CA LEU A 141 -4.55 3.95 43.03
C LEU A 141 -5.79 3.93 43.93
N MET A 142 -6.73 4.84 43.71
CA MET A 142 -7.99 4.94 44.46
C MET A 142 -8.82 3.68 44.28
N ARG A 143 -8.97 3.18 43.05
CA ARG A 143 -9.70 1.94 42.75
C ARG A 143 -9.06 0.74 43.44
N ASN A 144 -7.74 0.62 43.43
CA ASN A 144 -7.03 -0.46 44.12
C ASN A 144 -7.25 -0.38 45.64
N PHE A 145 -7.23 0.82 46.21
CA PHE A 145 -7.54 1.04 47.63
C PHE A 145 -9.00 0.68 47.94
N LEU A 146 -9.96 1.16 47.15
CA LEU A 146 -11.38 0.91 47.32
C LEU A 146 -11.72 -0.57 47.17
N ASN A 147 -11.15 -1.26 46.17
CA ASN A 147 -11.33 -2.71 46.00
C ASN A 147 -10.78 -3.50 47.20
N LYS A 148 -9.62 -3.10 47.77
CA LYS A 148 -9.06 -3.74 48.97
C LYS A 148 -9.90 -3.50 50.24
N ASN A 149 -10.64 -2.39 50.29
CA ASN A 149 -11.48 -2.01 51.42
C ASN A 149 -12.98 -2.13 51.08
N LYS A 150 -13.34 -2.93 50.08
CA LYS A 150 -14.70 -2.95 49.51
C LYS A 150 -15.75 -3.24 50.57
N ASP A 151 -15.46 -4.11 51.53
CA ASP A 151 -16.40 -4.48 52.60
C ASP A 151 -16.77 -3.30 53.52
N SER A 152 -15.88 -2.32 53.65
CA SER A 152 -16.07 -1.11 54.46
C SER A 152 -16.85 0.00 53.75
N LEU A 153 -17.16 -0.17 52.46
CA LEU A 153 -17.92 0.79 51.67
C LEU A 153 -19.43 0.64 51.88
N SER A 154 -20.15 1.74 51.66
CA SER A 154 -21.61 1.73 51.58
C SER A 154 -22.09 0.88 50.38
N ASN A 155 -23.36 0.49 50.36
CA ASN A 155 -23.89 -0.28 49.23
C ASN A 155 -23.87 0.54 47.92
N ASP A 156 -24.16 1.83 48.00
CA ASP A 156 -24.14 2.72 46.83
C ASP A 156 -22.73 2.87 46.27
N ASP A 157 -21.73 3.06 47.14
CA ASP A 157 -20.31 3.15 46.73
C ASP A 157 -19.80 1.83 46.13
N LYS A 158 -20.26 0.68 46.65
CA LYS A 158 -19.96 -0.65 46.06
C LYS A 158 -20.50 -0.76 44.64
N THR A 159 -21.73 -0.30 44.40
CA THR A 159 -22.34 -0.31 43.07
C THR A 159 -21.60 0.59 42.08
N ILE A 160 -21.18 1.78 42.52
CA ILE A 160 -20.38 2.70 41.67
C ILE A 160 -19.02 2.06 41.35
N LEU A 161 -18.32 1.51 42.35
CA LEU A 161 -17.04 0.84 42.16
C LEU A 161 -17.16 -0.35 41.19
N ASP A 162 -18.24 -1.14 41.29
CA ASP A 162 -18.49 -2.25 40.38
C ASP A 162 -18.77 -1.77 38.95
N SER A 163 -19.53 -0.69 38.76
CA SER A 163 -19.74 -0.07 37.45
C SER A 163 -18.43 0.37 36.81
N ILE A 164 -17.56 1.04 37.57
CA ILE A 164 -16.23 1.49 37.10
C ILE A 164 -15.35 0.29 36.73
N ASN A 165 -15.36 -0.77 37.56
CA ASN A 165 -14.61 -1.99 37.26
C ASN A 165 -15.12 -2.65 35.96
N THR A 166 -16.44 -2.71 35.76
CA THR A 166 -17.05 -3.24 34.54
C THR A 166 -16.62 -2.44 33.31
N GLU A 167 -16.74 -1.11 33.34
CA GLU A 167 -16.36 -0.24 32.22
C GLU A 167 -14.88 -0.40 31.84
N ILE A 168 -14.00 -0.53 32.84
CA ILE A 168 -12.58 -0.74 32.60
C ILE A 168 -12.30 -2.09 31.94
N GLU A 169 -12.98 -3.15 32.37
CA GLU A 169 -12.85 -4.46 31.74
C GLU A 169 -13.41 -4.45 30.31
N THR A 170 -14.50 -3.73 30.04
CA THR A 170 -15.02 -3.52 28.69
C THR A 170 -13.97 -2.87 27.78
N ILE A 171 -13.36 -1.76 28.19
CA ILE A 171 -12.31 -1.06 27.41
C ILE A 171 -11.09 -1.98 27.18
N LYS A 172 -10.71 -2.81 28.15
CA LYS A 172 -9.62 -3.78 27.97
C LYS A 172 -9.96 -4.87 26.94
N GLN A 173 -11.22 -5.30 26.89
CA GLN A 173 -11.72 -6.27 25.91
C GLN A 173 -11.81 -5.66 24.51
N GLU A 174 -12.19 -4.39 24.39
CA GLU A 174 -12.23 -3.66 23.12
C GLU A 174 -10.84 -3.42 22.53
N TYR A 175 -9.84 -3.18 23.39
CA TYR A 175 -8.45 -2.93 22.99
C TYR A 175 -7.52 -4.00 23.56
N PRO A 176 -7.60 -5.27 23.13
CA PRO A 176 -6.86 -6.37 23.74
C PRO A 176 -5.36 -6.23 23.49
N LYS A 177 -4.57 -6.54 24.51
CA LYS A 177 -3.12 -6.67 24.39
C LYS A 177 -2.75 -8.06 23.94
N GLN A 178 -1.63 -8.16 23.25
CA GLN A 178 -1.02 -9.42 22.88
C GLN A 178 -0.08 -9.85 23.99
N ASN A 179 -0.26 -11.07 24.47
CA ASN A 179 0.70 -11.62 25.43
C ASN A 179 2.05 -11.75 24.74
N GLN A 180 3.12 -11.32 25.40
CA GLN A 180 4.46 -11.71 24.98
C GLN A 180 4.48 -13.24 25.07
N GLY A 181 4.47 -13.91 23.92
CA GLY A 181 4.74 -15.34 23.88
C GLY A 181 6.09 -15.58 24.54
N VAL A 182 6.10 -16.42 25.58
CA VAL A 182 7.32 -17.06 26.08
C VAL A 182 7.79 -18.05 25.03
#